data_AF-A0A2D5ZG40-F1
#
_entry.id   AF-A0A2D5ZG40-F1
#
_cell.length_a   1.000
_cell.length_b   1.000
_cell.length_c   1.000
_cell.angle_alpha   90.00
_cell.angle_beta   90.00
_cell.angle_gamma   90.00
#
_symmetry.space_group_name_H-M   'P 1'
#
loop_
_entity.id
_entity.type
_entity.pdbx_description
1 polymer ?
#
loop_
_entity_poly.entity_id
_entity_poly.type
_entity_poly.pdbx_seq_one_letter_code
_entity_poly.pdbx_strand_id
1 'polypeptide(L)'
;MRYISEPLEPRVLLSTVTWVGAAGGGDGSSWSDANNWERDVGGSPVMQAPQAGDDVVIPDVTGTSSVLFNSSASSVMLNSLVSAEAFQISGNTLTLDGAGSFEFNAGLTISGGALTANSDVTADALTMSGGTLAGDGEIEVTSTLSWSGGTMGGDGTTRFSGGSGSISGLSLFLGRRFDNAGHITFSVTELSFNVSGTTSGVINNESGATFDVTGEGAFRSDDAAGTYAFNNFGEFIRSGVGTTTKFNSTGAGSVPFNNQADGMGIDKVHVQSGTLELLGGGCTAAAYSRLTLMRRCRSPAVRTCSRIPHP
;
A
#
# COMPACT_ATOMS: atom_id res chain seq x y z
N MET A 1 36.46 15.65 -53.76
CA MET A 1 35.95 15.58 -52.37
C MET A 1 34.70 14.71 -52.40
N ARG A 2 34.78 13.46 -51.94
CA ARG A 2 33.60 12.58 -51.83
C ARG A 2 32.97 12.83 -50.46
N TYR A 3 31.75 13.37 -50.44
CA TYR A 3 30.95 13.40 -49.22
C TYR A 3 30.44 11.99 -48.96
N ILE A 4 30.89 11.39 -47.87
CA ILE A 4 30.33 10.16 -47.33
C ILE A 4 29.18 10.62 -46.44
N SER A 5 27.94 10.40 -46.88
CA SER A 5 26.78 10.58 -46.00
C SER A 5 26.72 9.36 -45.08
N GLU A 6 26.99 9.56 -43.80
CA GLU A 6 26.70 8.54 -42.78
C GLU A 6 25.17 8.31 -42.76
N PRO A 7 24.69 7.06 -42.90
CA PRO A 7 23.29 6.77 -42.71
C PRO A 7 22.92 7.03 -41.24
N LEU A 8 21.88 7.83 -41.02
CA LEU A 8 21.28 8.01 -39.69
C LEU A 8 20.93 6.63 -39.12
N GLU A 9 21.36 6.34 -37.89
CA GLU A 9 20.97 5.11 -37.21
C GLU A 9 19.43 5.01 -37.17
N PRO A 10 18.85 3.85 -37.50
CA PRO A 10 17.42 3.65 -37.33
C PRO A 10 17.09 3.83 -35.85
N ARG A 11 16.19 4.79 -35.54
CA ARG A 11 15.60 4.86 -34.20
C ARG A 11 14.82 3.56 -33.99
N VAL A 12 15.31 2.71 -33.08
CA VAL A 12 14.48 1.65 -32.50
C VAL A 12 13.48 2.38 -31.61
N LEU A 13 12.30 2.69 -32.16
CA LEU A 13 11.16 3.08 -31.34
C LEU A 13 10.85 1.87 -30.45
N LEU A 14 10.93 2.03 -29.13
CA LEU A 14 10.39 1.01 -28.22
C LEU A 14 8.90 0.86 -28.55
N SER A 15 8.46 -0.35 -28.85
CA SER A 15 7.07 -0.61 -29.24
C SER A 15 6.17 -0.38 -28.03
N THR A 16 5.44 0.73 -28.03
CA THR A 16 4.40 1.02 -27.04
C THR A 16 3.13 0.26 -27.38
N VAL A 17 2.45 -0.27 -26.36
CA VAL A 17 1.13 -0.90 -26.47
C VAL A 17 0.09 0.04 -25.86
N THR A 18 -0.84 0.52 -26.66
CA THR A 18 -1.78 1.59 -26.28
C THR A 18 -3.21 1.07 -26.23
N TRP A 19 -3.92 1.38 -25.14
CA TRP A 19 -5.35 1.08 -25.03
C TRP A 19 -6.16 1.94 -25.99
N VAL A 20 -6.98 1.29 -26.81
CA VAL A 20 -7.96 1.93 -27.71
C VAL A 20 -9.40 1.59 -27.31
N GLY A 21 -9.59 0.66 -26.37
CA GLY A 21 -10.89 0.20 -25.91
C GLY A 21 -11.77 -0.29 -27.06
N ALA A 22 -13.08 -0.03 -26.97
CA ALA A 22 -14.05 -0.51 -27.96
C ALA A 22 -13.83 0.04 -29.38
N ALA A 23 -13.04 1.12 -29.55
CA ALA A 23 -12.72 1.66 -30.86
C ALA A 23 -11.88 0.70 -31.72
N GLY A 24 -11.09 -0.19 -31.09
CA GLY A 24 -10.36 -1.25 -31.79
C GLY A 24 -11.21 -2.48 -32.14
N GLY A 25 -12.51 -2.46 -31.79
CA GLY A 25 -13.45 -3.57 -32.03
C GLY A 25 -13.50 -4.60 -30.89
N GLY A 26 -12.84 -4.33 -29.77
CA GLY A 26 -12.92 -5.14 -28.56
C GLY A 26 -14.10 -4.77 -27.65
N ASP A 27 -14.15 -5.39 -26.49
CA ASP A 27 -15.21 -5.17 -25.50
C ASP A 27 -15.10 -3.85 -24.71
N GLY A 28 -14.01 -3.09 -24.86
CA GLY A 28 -13.78 -1.83 -24.19
C GLY A 28 -13.52 -1.91 -22.68
N SER A 29 -13.24 -3.09 -22.14
CA SER A 29 -13.00 -3.26 -20.69
C SER A 29 -11.96 -4.32 -20.33
N SER A 30 -11.86 -5.44 -21.04
CA SER A 30 -10.99 -6.54 -20.67
C SER A 30 -9.55 -6.31 -21.12
N TRP A 31 -8.59 -6.46 -20.20
CA TRP A 31 -7.15 -6.43 -20.53
C TRP A 31 -6.77 -7.50 -21.56
N SER A 32 -7.38 -8.69 -21.48
CA SER A 32 -7.05 -9.83 -22.33
C SER A 32 -7.61 -9.77 -23.74
N ASP A 33 -8.54 -8.85 -24.04
CA ASP A 33 -9.07 -8.70 -25.40
C ASP A 33 -8.06 -7.94 -26.25
N ALA A 34 -7.43 -8.63 -27.19
CA ALA A 34 -6.43 -8.06 -28.07
C ALA A 34 -6.96 -6.87 -28.90
N ASN A 35 -8.26 -6.81 -29.17
CA ASN A 35 -8.87 -5.71 -29.93
C ASN A 35 -9.06 -4.44 -29.09
N ASN A 36 -8.79 -4.46 -27.79
CA ASN A 36 -8.74 -3.25 -26.96
C ASN A 36 -7.36 -2.57 -27.01
N TRP A 37 -6.38 -3.15 -27.70
CA TRP A 37 -4.98 -2.72 -27.65
C TRP A 37 -4.39 -2.56 -29.04
N GLU A 38 -3.78 -1.41 -29.30
CA GLU A 38 -3.00 -1.16 -30.50
C GLU A 38 -1.51 -1.18 -30.15
N ARG A 39 -0.73 -2.05 -30.80
CA ARG A 39 0.73 -2.03 -30.72
C ARG A 39 1.29 -1.38 -31.98
N ASP A 40 2.16 -0.38 -31.80
CA ASP A 40 2.94 0.17 -32.91
C ASP A 40 4.11 -0.77 -33.26
N VAL A 41 4.04 -1.40 -34.43
CA VAL A 41 5.13 -2.22 -34.99
C VAL A 41 5.65 -1.53 -36.24
N GLY A 42 6.47 -0.49 -36.05
CA GLY A 42 7.14 0.21 -37.15
C GLY A 42 6.18 0.90 -38.12
N GLY A 43 5.10 1.50 -37.61
CA GLY A 43 4.11 2.25 -38.39
C GLY A 43 2.99 1.39 -38.98
N SER A 44 2.89 0.12 -38.61
CA SER A 44 1.73 -0.74 -38.89
C SER A 44 1.12 -1.21 -37.57
N PRO A 45 -0.03 -0.66 -37.16
CA PRO A 45 -0.65 -1.05 -35.90
C PRO A 45 -1.17 -2.49 -35.97
N VAL A 46 -0.92 -3.25 -34.91
CA VAL A 46 -1.48 -4.59 -34.73
C VAL A 46 -2.31 -4.66 -33.45
N MET A 47 -3.43 -5.37 -33.50
CA MET A 47 -4.30 -5.56 -32.34
C MET A 47 -3.75 -6.68 -31.46
N GLN A 48 -3.18 -6.33 -30.31
CA GLN A 48 -2.49 -7.29 -29.46
C GLN A 48 -2.45 -6.81 -28.00
N ALA A 49 -2.91 -7.65 -27.08
CA ALA A 49 -2.80 -7.39 -25.65
C ALA A 49 -1.33 -7.33 -25.19
N PRO A 50 -1.03 -6.59 -24.10
CA PRO A 50 0.32 -6.47 -23.58
C PRO A 50 0.97 -7.81 -23.21
N GLN A 51 2.27 -7.89 -23.43
CA GLN A 51 3.15 -9.02 -23.21
C GLN A 51 4.31 -8.62 -22.29
N ALA A 52 5.12 -9.61 -21.90
CA ALA A 52 6.22 -9.37 -21.00
C ALA A 52 7.26 -8.41 -21.61
N GLY A 53 7.67 -7.40 -20.85
CA GLY A 53 8.63 -6.37 -21.24
C GLY A 53 8.03 -5.20 -22.02
N ASP A 54 6.71 -5.15 -22.22
CA ASP A 54 6.08 -4.04 -22.94
C ASP A 54 6.02 -2.75 -22.12
N ASP A 55 6.03 -1.63 -22.86
CA ASP A 55 5.64 -0.31 -22.38
C ASP A 55 4.15 -0.08 -22.67
N VAL A 56 3.34 0.11 -21.62
CA VAL A 56 1.88 0.16 -21.75
C VAL A 56 1.34 1.55 -21.42
N VAL A 57 0.49 2.07 -22.29
CA VAL A 57 -0.19 3.36 -22.09
C VAL A 57 -1.70 3.17 -22.23
N ILE A 58 -2.44 3.58 -21.21
CA ILE A 58 -3.91 3.60 -21.20
C ILE A 58 -4.32 5.07 -21.09
N PRO A 59 -4.57 5.78 -22.21
CA PRO A 59 -5.05 7.16 -22.18
C PRO A 59 -6.51 7.22 -21.72
N ASP A 60 -7.01 8.42 -21.44
CA ASP A 60 -8.44 8.68 -21.22
C ASP A 60 -9.18 8.46 -22.55
N VAL A 61 -9.90 7.34 -22.64
CA VAL A 61 -10.63 6.89 -23.82
C VAL A 61 -12.11 6.94 -23.53
N THR A 62 -12.80 7.86 -24.20
CA THR A 62 -14.26 8.03 -24.07
C THR A 62 -15.00 6.71 -24.17
N GLY A 63 -15.80 6.40 -23.15
CA GLY A 63 -16.60 5.18 -23.07
C GLY A 63 -15.92 4.02 -22.32
N THR A 64 -14.63 4.12 -22.02
CA THR A 64 -13.96 3.22 -21.08
C THR A 64 -14.35 3.65 -19.66
N SER A 65 -14.90 2.72 -18.86
CA SER A 65 -15.16 2.97 -17.43
C SER A 65 -14.05 2.43 -16.54
N SER A 66 -13.41 1.35 -16.99
CA SER A 66 -12.31 0.70 -16.30
C SER A 66 -11.62 -0.31 -17.21
N VAL A 67 -10.31 -0.51 -17.01
CA VAL A 67 -9.55 -1.62 -17.58
C VAL A 67 -9.45 -2.75 -16.56
N LEU A 68 -9.87 -3.95 -16.95
CA LEU A 68 -10.02 -5.11 -16.08
C LEU A 68 -8.95 -6.18 -16.36
N PHE A 69 -8.00 -6.31 -15.43
CA PHE A 69 -7.05 -7.42 -15.33
C PHE A 69 -7.64 -8.54 -14.46
N ASN A 70 -8.41 -9.44 -15.08
CA ASN A 70 -9.09 -10.55 -14.41
C ASN A 70 -8.42 -11.91 -14.73
N SER A 71 -9.11 -13.01 -14.44
CA SER A 71 -8.60 -14.36 -14.66
C SER A 71 -8.42 -14.76 -16.13
N SER A 72 -8.95 -14.00 -17.10
CA SER A 72 -8.66 -14.24 -18.53
C SER A 72 -7.36 -13.57 -19.00
N ALA A 73 -6.84 -12.59 -18.25
CA ALA A 73 -5.53 -12.00 -18.52
C ALA A 73 -4.41 -12.93 -18.01
N SER A 74 -3.49 -13.34 -18.89
CA SER A 74 -2.31 -14.10 -18.45
C SER A 74 -1.43 -13.24 -17.55
N SER A 75 -0.75 -13.85 -16.57
CA SER A 75 0.24 -13.12 -15.77
C SER A 75 1.31 -12.52 -16.67
N VAL A 76 1.65 -11.25 -16.42
CA VAL A 76 2.55 -10.48 -17.28
C VAL A 76 3.44 -9.57 -16.44
N MET A 77 4.69 -9.39 -16.89
CA MET A 77 5.66 -8.48 -16.29
C MET A 77 5.94 -7.33 -17.26
N LEU A 78 5.63 -6.09 -16.89
CA LEU A 78 5.71 -4.93 -17.77
C LEU A 78 6.98 -4.11 -17.53
N ASN A 79 7.43 -3.40 -18.57
CA ASN A 79 8.52 -2.43 -18.47
C ASN A 79 8.05 -1.06 -17.96
N SER A 80 6.84 -0.66 -18.35
CA SER A 80 6.11 0.52 -17.86
C SER A 80 4.59 0.33 -17.98
N LEU A 81 3.82 1.05 -17.16
CA LEU A 81 2.35 1.14 -17.28
C LEU A 81 1.86 2.47 -16.76
N VAL A 82 1.31 3.31 -17.64
CA VAL A 82 0.64 4.56 -17.26
C VAL A 82 -0.84 4.47 -17.64
N SER A 83 -1.72 4.61 -16.65
CA SER A 83 -3.17 4.55 -16.83
C SER A 83 -3.87 5.82 -16.40
N ALA A 84 -4.53 6.48 -17.35
CA ALA A 84 -5.49 7.56 -17.11
C ALA A 84 -6.92 7.03 -16.87
N GLU A 85 -7.15 5.72 -17.03
CA GLU A 85 -8.41 5.04 -16.73
C GLU A 85 -8.36 4.31 -15.38
N ALA A 86 -9.53 4.08 -14.78
CA ALA A 86 -9.63 3.26 -13.57
C ALA A 86 -9.13 1.84 -13.87
N PHE A 87 -8.19 1.34 -13.06
CA PHE A 87 -7.57 0.03 -13.28
C PHE A 87 -8.00 -0.97 -12.23
N GLN A 88 -8.44 -2.17 -12.66
CA GLN A 88 -8.96 -3.18 -11.75
C GLN A 88 -8.21 -4.50 -11.89
N ILE A 89 -7.66 -5.00 -10.80
CA ILE A 89 -7.03 -6.31 -10.69
C ILE A 89 -7.96 -7.22 -9.88
N SER A 90 -8.38 -8.31 -10.51
CA SER A 90 -9.28 -9.31 -9.92
C SER A 90 -8.83 -10.75 -10.16
N GLY A 91 -7.81 -10.99 -10.99
CA GLY A 91 -7.25 -12.31 -11.25
C GLY A 91 -5.78 -12.26 -11.66
N ASN A 92 -5.13 -13.43 -11.68
CA ASN A 92 -3.72 -13.65 -12.06
C ASN A 92 -2.76 -12.61 -11.45
N THR A 93 -1.56 -12.45 -12.02
CA THR A 93 -0.51 -11.59 -11.48
C THR A 93 -0.04 -10.56 -12.50
N LEU A 94 -0.17 -9.29 -12.17
CA LEU A 94 0.48 -8.20 -12.87
C LEU A 94 1.77 -7.84 -12.13
N THR A 95 2.91 -7.90 -12.82
CA THR A 95 4.22 -7.56 -12.25
C THR A 95 4.76 -6.29 -12.90
N LEU A 96 5.17 -5.33 -12.08
CA LEU A 96 5.75 -4.04 -12.48
C LEU A 96 7.21 -4.01 -12.01
N ASP A 97 8.15 -4.29 -12.91
CA ASP A 97 9.55 -4.59 -12.58
C ASP A 97 10.57 -3.93 -13.53
N GLY A 98 10.09 -3.23 -14.57
CA GLY A 98 10.96 -2.47 -15.47
C GLY A 98 11.37 -1.11 -14.93
N ALA A 99 12.27 -0.44 -15.65
CA ALA A 99 12.79 0.87 -15.27
C ALA A 99 11.90 2.05 -15.70
N GLY A 100 10.77 1.80 -16.35
CA GLY A 100 9.84 2.83 -16.78
C GLY A 100 8.88 3.28 -15.68
N SER A 101 7.99 4.22 -16.01
CA SER A 101 7.02 4.75 -15.06
C SER A 101 5.85 3.79 -14.83
N PHE A 102 5.38 3.74 -13.59
CA PHE A 102 4.17 3.03 -13.18
C PHE A 102 3.19 3.97 -12.48
N GLU A 103 2.09 4.29 -13.15
CA GLU A 103 1.14 5.32 -12.71
C GLU A 103 -0.32 4.88 -12.92
N PHE A 104 -1.13 4.96 -11.87
CA PHE A 104 -2.58 4.73 -11.91
C PHE A 104 -3.34 6.03 -11.55
N ASN A 105 -3.52 6.88 -12.55
CA ASN A 105 -3.96 8.27 -12.38
C ASN A 105 -5.47 8.44 -12.17
N ALA A 106 -6.27 7.42 -12.46
CA ALA A 106 -7.72 7.40 -12.16
C ALA A 106 -8.11 6.33 -11.12
N GLY A 107 -7.11 5.82 -10.39
CA GLY A 107 -7.30 4.88 -9.30
C GLY A 107 -7.05 3.42 -9.65
N LEU A 108 -6.62 2.68 -8.64
CA LEU A 108 -6.28 1.26 -8.69
C LEU A 108 -7.19 0.49 -7.73
N THR A 109 -7.87 -0.53 -8.24
CA THR A 109 -8.66 -1.46 -7.43
C THR A 109 -8.06 -2.86 -7.45
N ILE A 110 -7.84 -3.46 -6.29
CA ILE A 110 -7.41 -4.85 -6.13
C ILE A 110 -8.49 -5.60 -5.34
N SER A 111 -9.28 -6.41 -6.04
CA SER A 111 -10.35 -7.24 -5.44
C SER A 111 -10.01 -8.74 -5.45
N GLY A 112 -8.98 -9.12 -6.18
CA GLY A 112 -8.48 -10.48 -6.33
C GLY A 112 -7.13 -10.46 -7.07
N GLY A 113 -6.59 -11.62 -7.41
CA GLY A 113 -5.28 -11.71 -8.08
C GLY A 113 -4.15 -11.12 -7.24
N ALA A 114 -3.08 -10.69 -7.93
CA ALA A 114 -1.93 -10.04 -7.31
C ALA A 114 -1.38 -8.90 -8.18
N LEU A 115 -0.98 -7.81 -7.52
CA LEU A 115 -0.07 -6.80 -8.06
C LEU A 115 1.29 -6.98 -7.39
N THR A 116 2.34 -7.22 -8.18
CA THR A 116 3.72 -7.25 -7.70
C THR A 116 4.44 -6.00 -8.19
N ALA A 117 4.57 -4.99 -7.31
CA ALA A 117 5.23 -3.72 -7.59
C ALA A 117 6.69 -3.79 -7.12
N ASN A 118 7.60 -4.24 -7.98
CA ASN A 118 9.03 -4.27 -7.69
C ASN A 118 9.71 -2.93 -7.95
N SER A 119 9.10 -2.09 -8.79
CA SER A 119 9.47 -0.69 -9.00
C SER A 119 8.43 0.24 -8.38
N ASP A 120 8.82 1.50 -8.19
CA ASP A 120 7.95 2.50 -7.57
C ASP A 120 6.70 2.78 -8.42
N VAL A 121 5.55 2.85 -7.75
CA VAL A 121 4.23 3.07 -8.34
C VAL A 121 3.58 4.28 -7.70
N THR A 122 3.00 5.16 -8.51
CA THR A 122 2.08 6.20 -8.02
C THR A 122 0.65 5.80 -8.36
N ALA A 123 -0.26 5.90 -7.39
CA ALA A 123 -1.69 5.72 -7.61
C ALA A 123 -2.46 6.89 -7.02
N ASP A 124 -3.38 7.48 -7.79
CA ASP A 124 -4.25 8.53 -7.25
C ASP A 124 -5.09 7.98 -6.09
N ALA A 125 -5.77 6.86 -6.32
CA ALA A 125 -6.53 6.15 -5.31
C ALA A 125 -6.16 4.67 -5.28
N LEU A 126 -6.19 4.06 -4.09
CA LEU A 126 -6.04 2.62 -3.90
C LEU A 126 -7.25 2.07 -3.14
N THR A 127 -7.99 1.17 -3.80
CA THR A 127 -9.07 0.38 -3.18
C THR A 127 -8.69 -1.09 -3.19
N MET A 128 -8.51 -1.68 -2.01
CA MET A 128 -8.14 -3.08 -1.86
C MET A 128 -9.18 -3.81 -1.01
N SER A 129 -9.93 -4.73 -1.63
CA SER A 129 -10.96 -5.55 -0.96
C SER A 129 -10.63 -7.04 -0.95
N GLY A 130 -9.53 -7.42 -1.61
CA GLY A 130 -9.01 -8.78 -1.68
C GLY A 130 -7.65 -8.80 -2.37
N GLY A 131 -7.21 -9.97 -2.82
CA GLY A 131 -5.97 -10.14 -3.55
C GLY A 131 -4.70 -9.88 -2.72
N THR A 132 -3.58 -9.73 -3.43
CA THR A 132 -2.26 -9.47 -2.84
C THR A 132 -1.60 -8.27 -3.49
N LEU A 133 -1.09 -7.35 -2.66
CA LEU A 133 -0.16 -6.30 -3.05
C LEU A 133 1.23 -6.74 -2.58
N ALA A 134 2.17 -6.95 -3.48
CA ALA A 134 3.51 -7.47 -3.21
C ALA A 134 4.59 -6.61 -3.89
N GLY A 135 5.85 -7.05 -3.76
CA GLY A 135 7.00 -6.42 -4.40
C GLY A 135 7.74 -5.44 -3.51
N ASP A 136 8.90 -5.03 -4.00
CA ASP A 136 9.94 -4.32 -3.24
C ASP A 136 9.91 -2.79 -3.44
N GLY A 137 9.13 -2.31 -4.40
CA GLY A 137 8.97 -0.89 -4.70
C GLY A 137 8.07 -0.16 -3.70
N GLU A 138 8.17 1.17 -3.69
CA GLU A 138 7.20 2.02 -3.00
C GLU A 138 5.90 2.13 -3.81
N ILE A 139 4.75 2.11 -3.12
CA ILE A 139 3.46 2.46 -3.71
C ILE A 139 2.96 3.70 -2.98
N GLU A 140 2.98 4.85 -3.67
CA GLU A 140 2.50 6.11 -3.15
C GLU A 140 1.03 6.33 -3.55
N VAL A 141 0.16 6.52 -2.56
CA VAL A 141 -1.27 6.76 -2.73
C VAL A 141 -1.60 8.20 -2.37
N THR A 142 -1.91 9.01 -3.39
CA THR A 142 -1.89 10.48 -3.26
C THR A 142 -3.24 11.13 -2.92
N SER A 143 -4.36 10.42 -3.08
CA SER A 143 -5.71 10.99 -2.87
C SER A 143 -6.52 10.20 -1.85
N THR A 144 -6.91 8.95 -2.15
CA THR A 144 -7.80 8.16 -1.29
C THR A 144 -7.31 6.73 -1.12
N LEU A 145 -7.35 6.22 0.12
CA LEU A 145 -7.07 4.83 0.45
C LEU A 145 -8.31 4.14 1.04
N SER A 146 -8.64 2.95 0.54
CA SER A 146 -9.64 2.06 1.13
C SER A 146 -9.10 0.64 1.17
N TRP A 147 -8.71 0.15 2.34
CA TRP A 147 -8.22 -1.21 2.53
C TRP A 147 -9.20 -2.00 3.41
N SER A 148 -9.88 -2.97 2.81
CA SER A 148 -10.98 -3.75 3.42
C SER A 148 -10.79 -5.26 3.35
N GLY A 149 -9.78 -5.75 2.61
CA GLY A 149 -9.46 -7.16 2.50
C GLY A 149 -8.09 -7.42 1.86
N GLY A 150 -7.65 -8.68 1.87
CA GLY A 150 -6.42 -9.12 1.21
C GLY A 150 -5.13 -8.95 2.01
N THR A 151 -4.00 -9.09 1.31
CA THR A 151 -2.64 -9.06 1.89
C THR A 151 -1.77 -7.99 1.26
N MET A 152 -1.25 -7.07 2.05
CA MET A 152 -0.14 -6.19 1.67
C MET A 152 1.17 -6.80 2.16
N GLY A 153 1.98 -7.37 1.27
CA GLY A 153 3.27 -7.99 1.57
C GLY A 153 4.40 -7.49 0.66
N GLY A 154 5.54 -8.18 0.70
CA GLY A 154 6.78 -7.79 0.02
C GLY A 154 7.69 -6.92 0.88
N ASP A 155 8.84 -6.54 0.34
CA ASP A 155 9.84 -5.80 1.12
C ASP A 155 9.74 -4.28 0.95
N GLY A 156 8.81 -3.82 0.10
CA GLY A 156 8.56 -2.42 -0.20
C GLY A 156 7.75 -1.65 0.85
N THR A 157 7.38 -0.42 0.49
CA THR A 157 6.57 0.47 1.35
C THR A 157 5.25 0.82 0.65
N THR A 158 4.14 0.82 1.38
CA THR A 158 2.91 1.49 0.93
C THR A 158 2.82 2.80 1.67
N ARG A 159 2.80 3.92 0.96
CA ARG A 159 2.70 5.24 1.54
C ARG A 159 1.35 5.85 1.15
N PHE A 160 0.69 6.48 2.12
CA PHE A 160 -0.56 7.23 1.91
C PHE A 160 -0.33 8.68 2.29
N SER A 161 -0.36 9.57 1.30
CA SER A 161 -0.20 11.01 1.44
C SER A 161 -1.47 11.81 1.12
N GLY A 162 -2.57 11.12 0.82
CA GLY A 162 -3.88 11.72 0.59
C GLY A 162 -4.53 12.31 1.85
N GLY A 163 -5.69 12.95 1.66
CA GLY A 163 -6.40 13.64 2.74
C GLY A 163 -6.98 12.68 3.78
N SER A 164 -7.88 11.80 3.35
CA SER A 164 -8.58 10.83 4.22
C SER A 164 -8.61 9.45 3.59
N GLY A 165 -8.31 8.42 4.38
CA GLY A 165 -8.37 7.02 4.00
C GLY A 165 -9.00 6.16 5.09
N SER A 166 -9.29 4.91 4.74
CA SER A 166 -9.89 3.93 5.66
C SER A 166 -9.20 2.58 5.58
N ILE A 167 -9.02 1.95 6.74
CA ILE A 167 -8.58 0.57 6.88
C ILE A 167 -9.63 -0.14 7.73
N SER A 168 -10.37 -1.06 7.13
CA SER A 168 -11.56 -1.68 7.72
C SER A 168 -11.63 -3.17 7.41
N GLY A 169 -12.56 -3.89 8.01
CA GLY A 169 -12.79 -5.31 7.71
C GLY A 169 -12.55 -6.23 8.91
N LEU A 170 -12.57 -7.54 8.64
CA LEU A 170 -12.45 -8.55 9.69
C LEU A 170 -10.99 -8.88 9.97
N SER A 171 -10.29 -9.41 8.98
CA SER A 171 -8.89 -9.83 9.08
C SER A 171 -8.11 -9.34 7.87
N LEU A 172 -7.05 -8.57 8.13
CA LEU A 172 -6.12 -8.06 7.13
C LEU A 172 -4.70 -8.51 7.44
N PHE A 173 -3.84 -8.52 6.42
CA PHE A 173 -2.47 -8.99 6.53
C PHE A 173 -1.50 -7.93 6.00
N LEU A 174 -0.61 -7.46 6.87
CA LEU A 174 0.45 -6.51 6.59
C LEU A 174 1.80 -7.18 6.81
N GLY A 175 2.52 -7.47 5.74
CA GLY A 175 3.88 -7.96 5.71
C GLY A 175 4.80 -7.02 4.94
N ARG A 176 4.55 -5.72 5.04
CA ARG A 176 5.37 -4.64 4.46
C ARG A 176 5.28 -3.39 5.33
N ARG A 177 6.05 -2.35 5.00
CA ARG A 177 5.94 -1.04 5.66
C ARG A 177 4.70 -0.29 5.15
N PHE A 178 3.95 0.34 6.05
CA PHE A 178 2.84 1.24 5.75
C PHE A 178 3.06 2.62 6.39
N ASP A 179 3.23 3.64 5.56
CA ASP A 179 3.50 5.01 5.99
C ASP A 179 2.26 5.87 5.79
N ASN A 180 1.67 6.35 6.89
CA ASN A 180 0.54 7.26 6.86
C ASN A 180 1.01 8.69 7.06
N ALA A 181 0.86 9.53 6.04
CA ALA A 181 1.03 10.98 6.10
C ALA A 181 -0.31 11.74 6.09
N GLY A 182 -1.45 11.03 6.00
CA GLY A 182 -2.80 11.59 5.96
C GLY A 182 -3.64 11.26 7.20
N HIS A 183 -4.96 11.23 7.03
CA HIS A 183 -5.90 10.80 8.07
C HIS A 183 -6.45 9.40 7.79
N ILE A 184 -6.16 8.41 8.64
CA ILE A 184 -6.69 7.05 8.54
C ILE A 184 -7.75 6.80 9.61
N THR A 185 -8.95 6.41 9.18
CA THR A 185 -9.93 5.77 10.05
C THR A 185 -9.72 4.25 10.04
N PHE A 186 -9.51 3.67 11.22
CA PHE A 186 -9.24 2.26 11.40
C PHE A 186 -10.38 1.56 12.15
N SER A 187 -10.91 0.49 11.56
CA SER A 187 -12.01 -0.30 12.13
C SER A 187 -11.86 -1.81 11.89
N VAL A 188 -10.62 -2.27 11.64
CA VAL A 188 -10.33 -3.70 11.46
C VAL A 188 -10.54 -4.45 12.78
N THR A 189 -11.05 -5.68 12.73
CA THR A 189 -11.09 -6.54 13.93
C THR A 189 -9.69 -7.04 14.28
N GLU A 190 -8.96 -7.57 13.30
CA GLU A 190 -7.57 -8.00 13.43
C GLU A 190 -6.72 -7.60 12.21
N LEU A 191 -5.61 -6.91 12.45
CA LEU A 191 -4.55 -6.66 11.49
C LEU A 191 -3.33 -7.50 11.90
N SER A 192 -3.01 -8.52 11.12
CA SER A 192 -1.82 -9.35 11.29
C SER A 192 -0.60 -8.65 10.67
N PHE A 193 0.48 -8.54 11.43
CA PHE A 193 1.76 -7.97 11.00
C PHE A 193 2.73 -9.07 10.52
N ASN A 194 2.36 -10.34 10.73
CA ASN A 194 3.09 -11.48 10.20
C ASN A 194 2.45 -11.94 8.89
N VAL A 195 3.28 -11.99 7.84
CA VAL A 195 3.01 -12.65 6.58
C VAL A 195 4.26 -13.45 6.22
N SER A 196 4.09 -14.74 5.98
CA SER A 196 5.21 -15.63 5.67
C SER A 196 5.88 -15.24 4.35
N GLY A 197 7.21 -15.15 4.36
CA GLY A 197 8.01 -14.89 3.16
C GLY A 197 8.11 -13.41 2.76
N THR A 198 7.74 -12.48 3.64
CA THR A 198 7.87 -11.04 3.42
C THR A 198 8.55 -10.37 4.61
N THR A 199 8.90 -9.09 4.49
CA THR A 199 9.28 -8.28 5.66
C THR A 199 8.21 -8.28 6.76
N SER A 200 8.64 -7.95 7.98
CA SER A 200 7.73 -7.72 9.10
C SER A 200 6.86 -6.50 8.84
N GLY A 201 5.56 -6.60 9.10
CA GLY A 201 4.67 -5.45 9.06
C GLY A 201 5.16 -4.32 9.97
N VAL A 202 5.14 -3.09 9.48
CA VAL A 202 5.42 -1.89 10.26
C VAL A 202 4.46 -0.80 9.83
N ILE A 203 3.82 -0.14 10.78
CA ILE A 203 3.05 1.08 10.51
C ILE A 203 3.82 2.28 11.06
N ASN A 204 3.99 3.32 10.25
CA ASN A 204 4.45 4.63 10.68
C ASN A 204 3.32 5.64 10.49
N ASN A 205 2.79 6.17 11.59
CA ASN A 205 1.91 7.33 11.55
C ASN A 205 2.78 8.59 11.63
N GLU A 206 2.98 9.27 10.51
CA GLU A 206 3.95 10.35 10.38
C GLU A 206 3.56 11.64 11.11
N SER A 207 4.50 12.57 11.24
CA SER A 207 4.21 13.86 11.85
C SER A 207 3.14 14.62 11.04
N GLY A 208 2.11 15.13 11.71
CA GLY A 208 0.97 15.79 11.08
C GLY A 208 -0.14 14.84 10.61
N ALA A 209 0.11 13.53 10.61
CA ALA A 209 -0.87 12.50 10.27
C ALA A 209 -1.74 12.13 11.47
N THR A 210 -2.91 11.55 11.20
CA THR A 210 -3.85 11.04 12.21
C THR A 210 -4.19 9.59 11.95
N PHE A 211 -4.19 8.77 13.00
CA PHE A 211 -4.66 7.39 12.98
C PHE A 211 -5.78 7.23 14.02
N ASP A 212 -7.04 7.19 13.57
CA ASP A 212 -8.23 7.13 14.41
C ASP A 212 -8.83 5.71 14.46
N VAL A 213 -8.68 5.04 15.60
CA VAL A 213 -9.21 3.70 15.86
C VAL A 213 -10.62 3.78 16.44
N THR A 214 -11.60 3.37 15.63
CA THR A 214 -13.04 3.47 15.95
C THR A 214 -13.67 2.15 16.40
N GLY A 215 -12.99 1.01 16.21
CA GLY A 215 -13.51 -0.34 16.49
C GLY A 215 -12.76 -1.11 17.59
N GLU A 216 -12.88 -2.44 17.59
CA GLU A 216 -12.07 -3.33 18.45
C GLU A 216 -10.58 -3.14 18.14
N GLY A 217 -10.10 -3.52 16.96
CA GLY A 217 -8.71 -3.26 16.55
C GLY A 217 -7.67 -4.08 17.31
N ALA A 218 -7.29 -5.23 16.78
CA ALA A 218 -6.12 -5.98 17.24
C ALA A 218 -4.96 -5.82 16.25
N PHE A 219 -3.83 -5.29 16.72
CA PHE A 219 -2.55 -5.30 16.00
C PHE A 219 -1.76 -6.51 16.48
N ARG A 220 -1.69 -7.55 15.65
CA ARG A 220 -1.24 -8.89 16.06
C ARG A 220 0.00 -9.33 15.29
N SER A 221 0.86 -10.10 15.96
CA SER A 221 1.91 -10.91 15.34
C SER A 221 2.02 -12.23 16.10
N ASP A 222 2.12 -13.36 15.40
CA ASP A 222 2.29 -14.71 15.98
C ASP A 222 3.73 -15.24 15.92
N ASP A 223 4.64 -14.50 15.30
CA ASP A 223 6.06 -14.87 15.21
C ASP A 223 6.90 -13.99 16.14
N ALA A 224 7.85 -14.62 16.84
CA ALA A 224 8.69 -13.96 17.84
C ALA A 224 9.97 -13.41 17.21
N ALA A 225 10.29 -13.83 15.98
CA ALA A 225 11.50 -13.43 15.27
C ALA A 225 11.33 -12.14 14.46
N GLY A 226 10.09 -11.72 14.18
CA GLY A 226 9.83 -10.51 13.39
C GLY A 226 10.08 -9.20 14.15
N THR A 227 10.38 -8.16 13.38
CA THR A 227 10.62 -6.80 13.87
C THR A 227 9.39 -5.93 13.62
N TYR A 228 8.26 -6.32 14.18
CA TYR A 228 7.00 -5.58 14.04
C TYR A 228 7.03 -4.28 14.82
N ALA A 229 6.30 -3.26 14.35
CA ALA A 229 6.12 -2.04 15.12
C ALA A 229 4.92 -1.22 14.63
N PHE A 230 4.30 -0.51 15.56
CA PHE A 230 3.54 0.69 15.26
C PHE A 230 4.30 1.89 15.81
N ASN A 231 4.81 2.74 14.91
CA ASN A 231 5.53 3.95 15.27
C ASN A 231 4.62 5.16 15.09
N ASN A 232 4.33 5.85 16.18
CA ASN A 232 3.49 7.02 16.20
C ASN A 232 4.32 8.30 16.33
N PHE A 233 4.38 9.06 15.23
CA PHE A 233 4.93 10.42 15.16
C PHE A 233 3.83 11.47 14.94
N GLY A 234 2.63 11.08 14.51
CA GLY A 234 1.43 11.91 14.42
C GLY A 234 0.46 11.71 15.57
N GLU A 235 -0.81 12.01 15.37
CA GLU A 235 -1.88 11.80 16.35
C GLU A 235 -2.45 10.39 16.25
N PHE A 236 -2.57 9.70 17.38
CA PHE A 236 -3.30 8.45 17.52
C PHE A 236 -4.56 8.70 18.34
N ILE A 237 -5.72 8.50 17.74
CA ILE A 237 -7.02 8.70 18.39
C ILE A 237 -7.67 7.35 18.61
N ARG A 238 -8.25 7.17 19.78
CA ARG A 238 -9.03 5.98 20.12
C ARG A 238 -10.44 6.40 20.54
N SER A 239 -11.42 6.15 19.67
CA SER A 239 -12.77 6.74 19.75
C SER A 239 -13.92 5.72 19.84
N GLY A 240 -13.66 4.43 19.62
CA GLY A 240 -14.67 3.36 19.71
C GLY A 240 -15.24 3.13 21.12
N VAL A 241 -16.53 3.36 21.33
CA VAL A 241 -17.18 3.16 22.64
C VAL A 241 -17.36 1.68 22.93
N GLY A 242 -17.00 1.25 24.15
CA GLY A 242 -17.24 -0.12 24.64
C GLY A 242 -16.34 -1.21 24.02
N THR A 243 -15.44 -0.83 23.12
CA THR A 243 -14.52 -1.73 22.42
C THR A 243 -13.08 -1.60 22.96
N THR A 244 -12.22 -2.59 22.70
CA THR A 244 -10.84 -2.64 23.19
C THR A 244 -9.82 -2.83 22.06
N THR A 245 -8.94 -1.85 21.88
CA THR A 245 -7.81 -1.95 20.94
C THR A 245 -6.58 -2.50 21.60
N LYS A 246 -6.00 -3.53 20.97
CA LYS A 246 -4.90 -4.31 21.53
C LYS A 246 -3.70 -4.28 20.60
N PHE A 247 -2.56 -3.88 21.13
CA PHE A 247 -1.26 -4.13 20.53
C PHE A 247 -0.70 -5.39 21.19
N ASN A 248 -0.58 -6.47 20.40
CA ASN A 248 -0.37 -7.87 20.81
C ASN A 248 -1.61 -8.55 21.42
N SER A 249 -2.35 -9.33 20.62
CA SER A 249 -3.61 -9.95 21.07
C SER A 249 -3.49 -11.41 21.56
N THR A 250 -2.52 -12.21 21.11
CA THR A 250 -2.09 -13.53 21.65
C THR A 250 -1.00 -14.15 20.75
N GLY A 251 -0.11 -14.98 21.31
CA GLY A 251 0.91 -15.75 20.55
C GLY A 251 2.36 -15.46 20.96
N ALA A 252 3.31 -16.10 20.29
CA ALA A 252 4.74 -15.84 20.45
C ALA A 252 5.12 -14.70 19.51
N GLY A 253 4.84 -13.45 19.86
CA GLY A 253 5.12 -12.28 19.02
C GLY A 253 4.77 -10.99 19.74
N SER A 254 5.21 -9.86 19.22
CA SER A 254 4.91 -8.56 19.80
C SER A 254 4.82 -7.47 18.74
N VAL A 255 3.74 -6.69 18.76
CA VAL A 255 3.65 -5.42 18.02
C VAL A 255 3.82 -4.28 19.03
N PRO A 256 5.04 -3.78 19.27
CA PRO A 256 5.27 -2.64 20.14
C PRO A 256 4.61 -1.38 19.59
N PHE A 257 4.04 -0.58 20.49
CA PHE A 257 3.52 0.75 20.18
C PHE A 257 4.53 1.80 20.63
N ASN A 258 5.26 2.36 19.68
CA ASN A 258 6.30 3.35 19.92
C ASN A 258 5.73 4.75 19.72
N ASN A 259 5.47 5.46 20.82
CA ASN A 259 4.95 6.81 20.78
C ASN A 259 6.08 7.82 21.03
N GLN A 260 6.52 8.48 19.96
CA GLN A 260 7.59 9.46 20.02
C GLN A 260 7.01 10.88 20.01
N ALA A 261 7.25 11.64 21.08
CA ALA A 261 6.96 13.07 21.10
C ALA A 261 7.75 13.79 19.99
N ASP A 262 7.18 14.81 19.38
CA ASP A 262 7.77 15.65 18.31
C ASP A 262 8.92 16.57 18.76
N GLY A 263 9.66 16.19 19.80
CA GLY A 263 10.64 17.07 20.42
C GLY A 263 10.03 18.26 21.19
N MET A 264 8.72 18.52 21.06
CA MET A 264 7.98 19.56 21.82
C MET A 264 7.24 18.98 23.04
N GLY A 265 7.26 17.66 23.22
CA GLY A 265 6.70 17.00 24.42
C GLY A 265 5.17 16.93 24.45
N ILE A 266 4.48 17.18 23.33
CA ILE A 266 3.02 17.03 23.26
C ILE A 266 2.60 15.55 23.28
N ASP A 267 1.49 15.26 23.97
CA ASP A 267 0.88 13.93 23.95
C ASP A 267 0.13 13.73 22.64
N LYS A 268 0.51 12.66 21.94
CA LYS A 268 0.04 12.27 20.62
C LYS A 268 -0.97 11.12 20.68
N VAL A 269 -1.38 10.71 21.88
CA VAL A 269 -2.29 9.56 22.07
C VAL A 269 -3.53 10.00 22.83
N HIS A 270 -4.65 10.08 22.13
CA HIS A 270 -5.92 10.56 22.69
C HIS A 270 -6.91 9.41 22.78
N VAL A 271 -7.11 8.88 23.98
CA VAL A 271 -8.15 7.87 24.22
C VAL A 271 -9.43 8.58 24.64
N GLN A 272 -10.31 8.83 23.67
CA GLN A 272 -11.59 9.52 23.88
C GLN A 272 -12.67 8.56 24.39
N SER A 273 -12.60 7.28 24.02
CA SER A 273 -13.55 6.24 24.42
C SER A 273 -12.94 4.85 24.27
N GLY A 274 -13.53 3.86 24.95
CA GLY A 274 -13.08 2.47 24.93
C GLY A 274 -11.79 2.24 25.72
N THR A 275 -11.09 1.15 25.39
CA THR A 275 -9.85 0.74 26.06
C THR A 275 -8.71 0.61 25.04
N LEU A 276 -7.51 1.06 25.42
CA LEU A 276 -6.26 0.83 24.69
C LEU A 276 -5.33 -0.04 25.53
N GLU A 277 -4.99 -1.23 25.03
CA GLU A 277 -4.10 -2.20 25.67
C GLU A 277 -2.78 -2.31 24.89
N LEU A 278 -1.68 -1.95 25.53
CA LEU A 278 -0.33 -2.00 24.95
C LEU A 278 0.44 -3.21 25.48
N LEU A 279 -0.03 -4.40 25.10
CA LEU A 279 0.53 -5.68 25.58
C LEU A 279 1.84 -6.02 24.87
N GLY A 280 2.08 -5.46 23.68
CA GLY A 280 3.32 -5.61 22.91
C GLY A 280 4.49 -4.73 23.38
N GLY A 281 4.30 -3.94 24.44
CA GLY A 281 5.31 -2.99 24.91
C GLY A 281 5.48 -1.79 23.98
N GLY A 282 6.71 -1.27 23.90
CA GLY A 282 7.06 -0.04 23.17
C GLY A 282 7.55 1.09 24.08
N CYS A 283 8.11 2.14 23.47
CA CYS A 283 8.60 3.32 24.17
C CYS A 283 7.58 4.46 24.12
N THR A 284 7.29 5.09 25.25
CA THR A 284 6.37 6.24 25.33
C THR A 284 7.09 7.42 25.98
N ALA A 285 7.24 8.53 25.27
CA ALA A 285 7.93 9.73 25.79
C ALA A 285 7.10 10.55 26.80
N ALA A 286 5.76 10.40 26.81
CA ALA A 286 4.86 11.16 27.68
C ALA A 286 4.12 10.25 28.68
N ALA A 287 3.93 10.75 29.91
CA ALA A 287 3.14 10.11 30.94
C ALA A 287 1.64 10.32 30.64
N TYR A 288 0.93 9.24 30.33
CA TYR A 288 -0.53 9.24 30.09
C TYR A 288 -1.27 9.96 31.22
N SER A 289 -1.79 11.16 30.97
CA SER A 289 -2.64 11.85 31.94
C SER A 289 -4.08 11.36 31.79
N ARG A 290 -4.53 10.56 32.77
CA ARG A 290 -5.93 10.14 33.02
C ARG A 290 -6.63 9.34 31.92
N LEU A 291 -6.33 8.04 31.85
CA LEU A 291 -7.33 7.02 31.49
C LEU A 291 -6.84 5.63 31.94
N THR A 292 -7.74 4.66 32.12
CA THR A 292 -7.48 3.30 32.59
C THR A 292 -6.54 2.53 31.65
N LEU A 293 -5.25 2.83 31.71
CA LEU A 293 -4.18 2.10 31.03
C LEU A 293 -3.84 0.88 31.90
N MET A 294 -4.32 -0.30 31.54
CA MET A 294 -3.87 -1.54 32.18
C MET A 294 -2.44 -1.87 31.73
N ARG A 295 -1.43 -1.26 32.34
CA ARG A 295 -0.04 -1.71 32.21
C ARG A 295 0.14 -3.03 32.98
N ARG A 296 0.09 -4.17 32.30
CA ARG A 296 0.76 -5.39 32.80
C ARG A 296 2.19 -5.42 32.24
N CYS A 297 3.09 -4.60 32.79
CA CYS A 297 4.52 -4.81 32.57
C CYS A 297 4.93 -6.15 33.20
N ARG A 298 5.08 -7.20 32.39
CA ARG A 298 5.81 -8.41 32.77
C ARG A 298 6.97 -8.63 31.80
N SER A 299 8.12 -8.02 32.11
CA SER A 299 9.44 -8.68 32.03
C SER A 299 10.54 -7.79 32.66
N PRO A 300 11.50 -8.35 33.43
CA PRO A 300 12.57 -7.60 34.08
C PRO A 300 13.82 -7.51 33.18
N ALA A 301 13.78 -6.73 32.10
CA ALA A 301 14.93 -6.27 31.33
C ALA A 301 14.35 -5.30 30.29
N VAL A 302 14.35 -3.98 30.45
CA VAL A 302 15.48 -3.05 30.49
C VAL A 302 15.00 -1.82 31.24
N ARG A 303 15.60 -1.50 32.40
CA ARG A 303 15.47 -0.18 33.02
C ARG A 303 16.56 0.69 32.44
N THR A 304 16.18 1.72 31.68
CA THR A 304 16.72 3.10 31.74
C THR A 304 16.16 3.92 30.57
N CYS A 305 15.04 4.62 30.78
CA CYS A 305 14.88 5.92 30.14
C CYS A 305 15.71 6.90 30.99
N SER A 306 16.89 7.25 30.52
CA SER A 306 17.76 8.25 31.13
C SER A 306 17.07 9.62 31.12
N ARG A 307 16.85 10.20 32.30
CA ARG A 307 16.55 11.63 32.46
C ARG A 307 17.75 12.42 31.94
N ILE A 308 17.50 13.34 30.99
CA ILE A 308 18.44 14.42 30.68
C ILE A 308 18.30 15.46 31.82
N PRO A 309 19.36 15.79 32.57
CA PRO A 309 19.33 16.90 33.50
C PRO A 309 19.54 18.20 32.72
N HIS A 310 18.59 19.14 32.81
CA HIS A 310 18.83 20.52 32.42
C HIS A 310 19.39 21.34 33.60
N PRO A 311 20.24 22.35 33.33
CA PRO A 311 20.91 23.17 34.33
C PRO A 311 19.98 24.06 35.17
#